data_AF-B5VP01-F1
#
_entry.id   AF-B5VP01-F1
#
_cell.length_a   1.000
_cell.length_b   1.000
_cell.length_c   1.000
_cell.angle_alpha   90.00
_cell.angle_beta   90.00
_cell.angle_gamma   90.00
#
_symmetry.space_group_name_H-M   'P 1'
#
loop_
_entity.id
_entity.type
_entity.pdbx_description
1 polymer ?
#
loop_
_entity_poly.entity_id
_entity_poly.type
_entity_poly.pdbx_seq_one_letter_code
_entity_poly.pdbx_strand_id
1 'polypeptide(L)'
;MARIGNFPDRVTNMYFNYAVVAKALWKIQPYLPEFSFCDLVNKEIKNKMDNVISQLDTKIFNEDLVFANDLSLTLKDEFRSRFKNVTKIMDCVQCDRCRLWGKIQTTGYATALKILFEINDADEFTKQHIVGKLTKYELIALLQTFGRLSESIESVNMFEKMYGKRLNGSENRLSSFFQNNFFNILKEAGKSIRYTIENINSTKEGKKKTNNSQSHVFDDLKMPKAEIVPRPSNGTVNKWKKAWNTEVNNVLEAFRFIYRSYLDLPRNIWELSLMKVYKFWNKFIGVADYVSEETREPISYKLDIQ
;
A
#
# COMPACT_ATOMS: atom_id res chain seq x y z
N MET A 1 -7.66 -9.93 9.71
CA MET A 1 -6.84 -11.00 9.10
C MET A 1 -6.65 -10.83 7.60
N ALA A 2 -7.70 -10.85 6.76
CA ALA A 2 -7.58 -10.91 5.29
C ALA A 2 -6.75 -9.80 4.60
N ARG A 3 -6.65 -8.59 5.17
CA ARG A 3 -5.91 -7.47 4.57
C ARG A 3 -4.52 -7.23 5.15
N ILE A 4 -4.31 -7.53 6.43
CA ILE A 4 -3.08 -7.18 7.17
C ILE A 4 -2.56 -8.41 7.92
N GLY A 5 -3.36 -8.99 8.82
CA GLY A 5 -2.91 -10.05 9.72
C GLY A 5 -2.32 -11.32 9.06
N ASN A 6 -2.69 -11.65 7.82
CA ASN A 6 -2.07 -12.79 7.11
C ASN A 6 -0.82 -12.39 6.29
N PHE A 7 -0.44 -11.12 6.31
CA PHE A 7 0.64 -10.55 5.49
C PHE A 7 1.60 -9.72 6.37
N PRO A 8 2.55 -10.37 7.08
CA PRO A 8 3.46 -9.71 8.02
C PRO A 8 4.30 -8.59 7.39
N ASP A 9 4.64 -8.70 6.11
CA ASP A 9 5.40 -7.67 5.38
C ASP A 9 4.66 -6.32 5.36
N ARG A 10 3.32 -6.34 5.32
CA ARG A 10 2.52 -5.11 5.33
C ARG A 10 2.61 -4.40 6.67
N VAL A 11 2.65 -5.16 7.78
CA VAL A 11 2.89 -4.61 9.12
C VAL A 11 4.28 -4.00 9.17
N THR A 12 5.27 -4.72 8.65
CA THR A 12 6.66 -4.25 8.60
C THR A 12 6.79 -2.92 7.85
N ASN A 13 6.15 -2.80 6.69
CA ASN A 13 6.12 -1.58 5.88
C ASN A 13 5.43 -0.41 6.62
N MET A 14 4.42 -0.67 7.45
CA MET A 14 3.79 0.37 8.27
C MET A 14 4.76 0.92 9.34
N TYR A 15 5.52 0.05 10.00
CA TYR A 15 6.56 0.49 10.95
C TYR A 15 7.73 1.20 10.27
N PHE A 16 8.13 0.76 9.07
CA PHE A 16 9.11 1.48 8.27
C PHE A 16 8.64 2.90 7.95
N ASN A 17 7.41 3.05 7.46
CA ASN A 17 6.81 4.36 7.19
C ASN A 17 6.72 5.23 8.45
N TYR A 18 6.37 4.63 9.60
CA TYR A 18 6.38 5.31 10.89
C TYR A 18 7.77 5.85 11.24
N ALA A 19 8.81 5.04 11.10
CA ALA A 19 10.18 5.45 11.37
C ALA A 19 10.66 6.58 10.43
N VAL A 20 10.32 6.52 9.14
CA VAL A 20 10.66 7.56 8.15
C VAL A 20 10.01 8.90 8.51
N VAL A 21 8.71 8.90 8.82
CA VAL A 21 7.98 10.13 9.17
C VAL A 21 8.43 10.67 10.54
N ALA A 22 8.66 9.79 11.51
CA ALA A 22 9.19 10.17 12.83
C ALA A 22 10.59 10.80 12.72
N LYS A 23 11.48 10.22 11.90
CA LYS A 23 12.81 10.78 11.64
C LYS A 23 12.73 12.17 11.00
N ALA A 24 11.81 12.38 10.07
CA ALA A 24 11.60 13.70 9.47
C ALA A 24 11.13 14.74 10.49
N LEU A 25 10.18 14.38 11.37
CA LEU A 25 9.71 15.23 12.46
C LEU A 25 10.83 15.57 13.45
N TRP A 26 11.62 14.58 13.84
CA TRP A 26 12.79 14.76 14.71
C TRP A 26 13.81 15.73 14.10
N LYS A 27 14.10 15.60 12.80
CA LYS A 27 15.07 16.44 12.09
C LYS A 27 14.66 17.91 11.97
N ILE A 28 13.36 18.21 11.89
CA ILE A 28 12.89 19.60 11.79
C ILE A 28 12.70 20.27 13.15
N GLN A 29 12.54 19.51 14.23
CA GLN A 29 12.23 20.03 15.58
C GLN A 29 13.12 21.22 16.01
N PRO A 30 14.46 21.18 15.86
CA PRO A 30 15.32 22.26 16.34
C PRO A 30 15.14 23.57 15.55
N TYR A 31 14.64 23.48 14.32
CA TYR A 31 14.56 24.59 13.35
C TYR A 31 13.13 25.10 13.15
N LEU A 32 12.15 24.52 13.86
CA LEU A 32 10.77 24.97 13.78
C LEU A 32 10.69 26.41 14.31
N PRO A 33 10.28 27.38 13.47
CA PRO A 33 10.09 28.73 13.95
C PRO A 33 8.97 28.75 15.00
N GLU A 34 8.97 29.75 15.89
CA GLU A 34 7.77 30.03 16.65
C GLU A 34 6.64 30.33 15.64
N PHE A 35 5.55 29.57 15.69
CA PHE A 35 4.44 29.79 14.78
C PHE A 35 3.88 31.19 15.04
N SER A 36 4.19 32.13 14.16
CA SER A 36 3.69 33.50 14.23
C SER A 36 2.21 33.51 13.84
N PHE A 37 1.36 33.22 14.80
CA PHE A 37 -0.04 33.61 14.76
C PHE A 37 -0.31 34.35 16.06
N CYS A 38 -0.97 35.51 15.98
CA CYS A 38 -1.37 36.39 17.10
C CYS A 38 -2.28 35.73 18.18
N ASP A 39 -2.32 34.41 18.26
CA ASP A 39 -3.20 33.64 19.12
C ASP A 39 -2.38 32.89 20.16
N LEU A 40 -2.61 33.18 21.43
CA LEU A 40 -2.01 32.49 22.59
C LEU A 40 -2.19 30.97 22.50
N VAL A 41 -3.26 30.52 21.86
CA VAL A 41 -3.57 29.11 21.57
C VAL A 41 -2.45 28.44 20.77
N ASN A 42 -1.84 29.15 19.81
CA ASN A 42 -0.83 28.56 18.90
C ASN A 42 0.53 28.32 19.58
N LYS A 43 0.86 29.10 20.61
CA LYS A 43 2.10 28.89 21.39
C LYS A 43 2.06 27.57 22.16
N GLU A 44 0.92 27.24 22.75
CA GLU A 44 0.73 25.94 23.40
C GLU A 44 0.82 24.77 22.41
N ILE A 45 0.34 24.94 21.18
CA ILE A 45 0.37 23.87 20.18
C ILE A 45 1.81 23.53 19.81
N LYS A 46 2.67 24.54 19.67
CA LYS A 46 4.11 24.34 19.43
C LYS A 46 4.75 23.57 20.56
N ASN A 47 4.50 23.96 21.81
CA ASN A 47 5.05 23.27 22.98
C ASN A 47 4.54 21.82 23.08
N LYS A 48 3.26 21.57 22.79
CA LYS A 48 2.69 20.21 22.76
C LYS A 48 3.31 19.37 21.64
N MET A 49 3.51 19.96 20.47
CA MET A 49 4.18 19.32 19.34
C MET A 49 5.64 18.97 19.68
N ASP A 50 6.39 19.91 20.26
CA ASP A 50 7.77 19.66 20.69
C ASP A 50 7.85 18.54 21.74
N ASN A 51 6.91 18.52 22.70
CA ASN A 51 6.86 17.45 23.69
C ASN A 51 6.65 16.08 23.02
N VAL A 52 5.74 15.99 22.04
CA VAL A 52 5.53 14.75 21.29
C VAL A 52 6.79 14.36 20.52
N ILE A 53 7.42 15.29 19.79
CA ILE A 53 8.60 14.97 18.97
C ILE A 53 9.81 14.60 19.84
N SER A 54 9.95 15.23 21.02
CA SER A 54 11.03 14.91 21.97
C SER A 54 10.98 13.46 22.47
N GLN A 55 9.79 12.86 22.50
CA GLN A 55 9.59 11.46 22.90
C GLN A 55 9.89 10.47 21.77
N LEU A 56 10.11 10.95 20.54
CA LEU A 56 10.39 10.09 19.40
C LEU A 56 11.86 9.67 19.33
N ASP A 57 12.75 10.25 20.15
CA ASP A 57 14.18 9.97 20.07
C ASP A 57 14.47 8.47 20.22
N THR A 58 15.14 7.92 19.21
CA THR A 58 15.47 6.51 19.15
C THR A 58 16.73 6.29 18.33
N LYS A 59 17.50 5.27 18.72
CA LYS A 59 18.71 4.84 18.01
C LYS A 59 18.44 4.46 16.54
N ILE A 60 17.19 4.15 16.20
CA ILE A 60 16.74 3.81 14.83
C ILE A 60 16.99 4.97 13.85
N PHE A 61 16.98 6.22 14.32
CA PHE A 61 17.18 7.39 13.45
C PHE A 61 18.61 7.53 12.92
N ASN A 62 19.57 6.83 13.51
CA ASN A 62 20.95 6.78 13.03
C ASN A 62 21.10 5.95 11.75
N GLU A 63 20.11 5.12 11.42
CA GLU A 63 20.11 4.37 10.16
C GLU A 63 19.68 5.28 9.00
N ASP A 64 20.29 5.07 7.83
CA ASP A 64 19.88 5.75 6.60
C ASP A 64 18.65 5.09 5.97
N LEU A 65 17.50 5.29 6.62
CA LEU A 65 16.22 4.66 6.27
C LEU A 65 15.78 4.89 4.82
N VAL A 66 16.16 6.03 4.23
CA VAL A 66 15.75 6.42 2.87
C VAL A 66 16.93 6.53 1.91
N PHE A 67 18.10 6.02 2.31
CA PHE A 67 19.32 6.05 1.50
C PHE A 67 19.70 7.48 1.08
N ALA A 68 19.49 8.47 1.94
CA ALA A 68 19.77 9.87 1.64
C ALA A 68 21.24 10.11 1.23
N ASN A 69 22.17 9.31 1.76
CA ASN A 69 23.60 9.37 1.44
C ASN A 69 23.96 8.58 0.17
N ASP A 70 23.26 7.48 -0.11
CA ASP A 70 23.57 6.57 -1.23
C ASP A 70 22.85 6.97 -2.54
N LEU A 71 21.82 7.82 -2.46
CA LEU A 71 21.04 8.27 -3.61
C LEU A 71 21.66 9.46 -4.34
N SER A 72 21.84 9.32 -5.66
CA SER A 72 22.21 10.44 -6.52
C SER A 72 21.14 11.54 -6.55
N LEU A 73 21.56 12.79 -6.78
CA LEU A 73 20.65 13.94 -6.88
C LEU A 73 19.51 13.70 -7.89
N THR A 74 19.81 13.04 -9.01
CA THR A 74 18.80 12.67 -10.01
C THR A 74 17.74 11.73 -9.44
N LEU A 75 18.13 10.75 -8.61
CA LEU A 75 17.17 9.84 -7.98
C LEU A 75 16.31 10.55 -6.93
N LYS A 76 16.88 11.52 -6.19
CA LYS A 76 16.12 12.37 -5.25
C LYS A 76 15.02 13.15 -6.00
N ASP A 77 15.34 13.71 -7.17
CA ASP A 77 14.36 14.42 -8.02
C ASP A 77 13.33 13.47 -8.66
N GLU A 78 13.75 12.31 -9.13
CA GLU A 78 12.83 11.28 -9.64
C GLU A 78 11.85 10.85 -8.54
N PHE A 79 12.31 10.61 -7.31
CA PHE A 79 11.44 10.29 -6.17
C PHE A 79 10.39 11.38 -5.93
N ARG A 80 10.80 12.65 -5.87
CA ARG A 80 9.87 13.78 -5.71
C ARG A 80 8.83 13.83 -6.83
N SER A 81 9.26 13.63 -8.07
CA SER A 81 8.38 13.59 -9.25
C SER A 81 7.38 12.45 -9.15
N ARG A 82 7.80 11.25 -8.70
CA ARG A 82 6.88 10.11 -8.48
C ARG A 82 5.83 10.43 -7.43
N PHE A 83 6.21 11.02 -6.29
CA PHE A 83 5.25 11.41 -5.27
C PHE A 83 4.26 12.47 -5.75
N LYS A 84 4.69 13.44 -6.57
CA LYS A 84 3.79 14.42 -7.20
C LYS A 84 2.76 13.73 -8.12
N ASN A 85 3.18 12.72 -8.87
CA ASN A 85 2.27 11.93 -9.71
C ASN A 85 1.30 11.10 -8.88
N VAL A 86 1.76 10.52 -7.77
CA VAL A 86 0.89 9.81 -6.82
C VAL A 86 -0.13 10.77 -6.21
N THR A 87 0.25 11.98 -5.80
CA THR A 87 -0.73 12.98 -5.32
C THR A 87 -1.74 13.38 -6.39
N LYS A 88 -1.33 13.42 -7.68
CA LYS A 88 -2.23 13.69 -8.81
C LYS A 88 -3.21 12.56 -9.07
N ILE A 89 -2.82 11.29 -8.90
CA ILE A 89 -3.75 10.17 -9.07
C ILE A 89 -4.85 10.16 -8.02
N MET A 90 -4.62 10.80 -6.86
CA MET A 90 -5.65 10.92 -5.82
C MET A 90 -6.85 11.75 -6.28
N ASP A 91 -6.71 12.56 -7.34
CA ASP A 91 -7.85 13.25 -7.96
C ASP A 91 -8.79 12.33 -8.75
N CYS A 92 -8.35 11.11 -9.08
CA CYS A 92 -9.17 10.11 -9.74
C CYS A 92 -9.99 9.26 -8.75
N VAL A 93 -9.82 9.45 -7.44
CA VAL A 93 -10.54 8.70 -6.40
C VAL A 93 -11.92 9.34 -6.18
N GLN A 94 -13.00 8.59 -6.46
CA GLN A 94 -14.38 9.07 -6.34
C GLN A 94 -14.85 9.24 -4.89
N CYS A 95 -14.30 8.45 -3.96
CA CYS A 95 -14.63 8.57 -2.54
C CYS A 95 -13.99 9.83 -1.96
N ASP A 96 -14.79 10.82 -1.55
CA ASP A 96 -14.29 12.11 -1.04
C ASP A 96 -13.41 11.97 0.20
N ARG A 97 -13.81 11.13 1.16
CA ARG A 97 -13.00 10.87 2.37
C ARG A 97 -11.67 10.20 2.01
N CYS A 98 -11.70 9.26 1.08
CA CYS A 98 -10.52 8.53 0.63
C CYS A 98 -9.58 9.46 -0.14
N ARG A 99 -10.12 10.34 -0.97
CA ARG A 99 -9.39 11.39 -1.69
C ARG A 99 -8.73 12.37 -0.73
N LEU A 100 -9.46 12.83 0.29
CA LEU A 100 -8.93 13.73 1.32
C LEU A 100 -7.75 13.09 2.05
N TRP A 101 -7.93 11.92 2.65
CA TRP A 101 -6.87 11.23 3.39
C TRP A 101 -5.73 10.77 2.49
N GLY A 102 -6.02 10.36 1.26
CA GLY A 102 -5.02 10.02 0.25
C GLY A 102 -4.13 11.21 -0.09
N LYS A 103 -4.70 12.41 -0.28
CA LYS A 103 -3.91 13.63 -0.50
C LYS A 103 -3.11 14.03 0.73
N ILE A 104 -3.68 13.95 1.93
CA ILE A 104 -2.98 14.26 3.18
C ILE A 104 -1.76 13.34 3.35
N GLN A 105 -1.95 12.02 3.22
CA GLN A 105 -0.89 11.03 3.43
C GLN A 105 0.20 11.12 2.37
N THR A 106 -0.17 11.23 1.09
CA THR A 106 0.81 11.35 0.00
C THR A 106 1.63 12.63 0.10
N THR A 107 1.00 13.75 0.47
CA THR A 107 1.69 15.01 0.75
C THR A 107 2.60 14.87 1.98
N GLY A 108 2.15 14.22 3.05
CA GLY A 108 2.95 13.99 4.25
C GLY A 108 4.22 13.20 3.96
N TYR A 109 4.12 12.11 3.18
CA TYR A 109 5.30 11.35 2.75
C TYR A 109 6.22 12.16 1.82
N ALA A 110 5.67 12.93 0.89
CA ALA A 110 6.45 13.81 0.02
C ALA A 110 7.24 14.84 0.84
N THR A 111 6.60 15.45 1.86
CA THR A 111 7.23 16.38 2.79
C THR A 111 8.31 15.69 3.63
N ALA A 112 8.05 14.49 4.16
CA ALA A 112 9.03 13.73 4.93
C ALA A 112 10.30 13.46 4.11
N LEU A 113 10.15 13.01 2.86
CA LEU A 113 11.27 12.75 1.96
C LEU A 113 12.00 14.05 1.56
N LYS A 114 11.26 15.14 1.31
CA LYS A 114 11.84 16.45 1.05
C LYS A 114 12.77 16.88 2.19
N ILE A 115 12.28 16.78 3.43
CA ILE A 115 13.04 17.07 4.65
C ILE A 115 14.29 16.20 4.75
N LEU A 116 14.13 14.87 4.66
CA LEU A 116 15.24 13.93 4.85
C LEU A 116 16.33 14.08 3.79
N PHE A 117 15.98 14.42 2.55
CA PHE A 117 16.94 14.60 1.47
C PHE A 117 17.65 15.96 1.49
N GLU A 118 16.98 17.04 1.93
CA GLU A 118 17.58 18.38 1.96
C GLU A 118 18.37 18.65 3.24
N ILE A 119 17.94 18.11 4.40
CA ILE A 119 18.61 18.37 5.68
C ILE A 119 19.91 17.58 5.85
N ASN A 120 20.06 16.45 5.16
CA ASN A 120 21.22 15.56 5.35
C ASN A 120 22.56 16.23 4.98
N ASP A 121 22.58 16.97 3.87
CA ASP A 121 23.80 17.55 3.30
C ASP A 121 23.89 19.08 3.54
N ALA A 122 22.97 19.65 4.32
CA ALA A 122 22.84 21.09 4.53
C ALA A 122 23.58 21.59 5.77
N ASP A 123 24.05 22.84 5.71
CA ASP A 123 24.54 23.61 6.86
C ASP A 123 23.39 24.12 7.74
N GLU A 124 23.69 24.57 8.96
CA GLU A 124 22.70 25.03 9.95
C GLU A 124 21.82 26.17 9.44
N PHE A 125 22.38 27.11 8.65
CA PHE A 125 21.61 28.21 8.07
C PHE A 125 20.65 27.72 7.00
N THR A 126 21.11 26.81 6.14
CA THR A 126 20.28 26.16 5.11
C THR A 126 19.18 25.31 5.75
N LYS A 127 19.44 24.59 6.84
CA LYS A 127 18.40 23.82 7.58
C LYS A 127 17.30 24.74 8.11
N GLN A 128 17.65 25.87 8.71
CA GLN A 128 16.67 26.87 9.16
C GLN A 128 15.84 27.40 7.98
N HIS A 129 16.47 27.65 6.83
CA HIS A 129 15.76 28.10 5.63
C HIS A 129 14.81 27.03 5.08
N ILE A 130 15.22 25.77 5.02
CA ILE A 130 14.40 24.64 4.55
C ILE A 130 13.15 24.52 5.42
N VAL A 131 13.31 24.50 6.74
CA VAL A 131 12.20 24.35 7.69
C VAL A 131 11.30 25.58 7.69
N GLY A 132 11.88 26.79 7.62
CA GLY A 132 11.12 28.03 7.50
C GLY A 132 10.32 28.15 6.19
N LYS A 133 10.76 27.48 5.12
CA LYS A 133 10.07 27.43 3.83
C LYS A 133 8.92 26.40 3.80
N LEU A 134 8.85 25.48 4.77
CA LEU A 134 7.75 24.53 4.86
C LEU A 134 6.43 25.28 5.06
N THR A 135 5.47 24.98 4.20
CA THR A 135 4.15 25.61 4.33
C THR A 135 3.39 24.99 5.51
N LYS A 136 2.46 25.74 6.10
CA LYS A 136 1.54 25.22 7.13
C LYS A 136 0.81 23.96 6.65
N TYR A 137 0.44 23.91 5.37
CA TYR A 137 -0.22 22.75 4.77
C TYR A 137 0.67 21.50 4.79
N GLU A 138 1.95 21.63 4.41
CA GLU A 138 2.91 20.53 4.44
C GLU A 138 3.15 20.02 5.85
N LEU A 139 3.22 20.92 6.84
CA LEU A 139 3.41 20.55 8.24
C LEU A 139 2.19 19.83 8.82
N ILE A 140 0.98 20.33 8.53
CA ILE A 140 -0.27 19.65 8.92
C ILE A 140 -0.33 18.27 8.27
N ALA A 141 -0.01 18.16 6.98
CA ALA A 141 0.00 16.88 6.27
C ALA A 141 0.98 15.89 6.90
N LEU A 142 2.19 16.34 7.25
CA LEU A 142 3.21 15.51 7.90
C LEU A 142 2.73 14.98 9.27
N LEU A 143 2.24 15.86 10.14
CA LEU A 143 1.73 15.48 11.47
C LEU A 143 0.49 14.59 11.39
N GLN A 144 -0.45 14.88 10.49
CA GLN A 144 -1.65 14.05 10.32
C GLN A 144 -1.30 12.66 9.77
N THR A 145 -0.33 12.58 8.87
CA THR A 145 0.18 11.29 8.37
C THR A 145 0.82 10.49 9.49
N PHE A 146 1.62 11.14 10.34
CA PHE A 146 2.18 10.52 11.53
C PHE A 146 1.10 10.01 12.50
N GLY A 147 0.06 10.82 12.73
CA GLY A 147 -1.10 10.42 13.54
C GLY A 147 -1.83 9.19 12.99
N ARG A 148 -2.04 9.11 11.67
CA ARG A 148 -2.64 7.93 11.02
C ARG A 148 -1.78 6.68 11.16
N LEU A 149 -0.45 6.81 11.06
CA LEU A 149 0.49 5.71 11.26
C LEU A 149 0.49 5.24 12.72
N SER A 150 0.49 6.16 13.68
CA SER A 150 0.38 5.86 15.10
C SER A 150 -0.90 5.08 15.43
N GLU A 151 -2.04 5.54 14.91
CA GLU A 151 -3.33 4.85 15.09
C GLU A 151 -3.36 3.48 14.40
N SER A 152 -2.68 3.35 13.26
CA SER A 152 -2.57 2.06 12.56
C SER A 152 -1.77 1.04 13.37
N ILE A 153 -0.65 1.47 13.99
CA ILE A 153 0.15 0.61 14.88
C ILE A 153 -0.65 0.20 16.12
N GLU A 154 -1.35 1.14 16.74
CA GLU A 154 -2.20 0.82 17.88
C GLU A 154 -3.34 -0.14 17.50
N SER A 155 -3.92 0.04 16.31
CA SER A 155 -4.93 -0.87 15.77
C SER A 155 -4.38 -2.29 15.56
N VAL A 156 -3.12 -2.43 15.09
CA VAL A 156 -2.45 -3.73 14.97
C VAL A 156 -2.32 -4.39 16.34
N ASN A 157 -1.82 -3.68 17.35
CA ASN A 157 -1.70 -4.18 18.72
C ASN A 157 -3.07 -4.64 19.27
N MET A 158 -4.12 -3.85 19.01
CA MET A 158 -5.49 -4.19 19.43
C MET A 158 -6.00 -5.45 18.73
N PHE A 159 -5.82 -5.56 17.41
CA PHE A 159 -6.24 -6.73 16.66
C PHE A 159 -5.45 -7.99 17.05
N GLU A 160 -4.17 -7.88 17.38
CA GLU A 160 -3.38 -8.98 17.91
C GLU A 160 -3.93 -9.48 19.25
N LYS A 161 -4.29 -8.58 20.17
CA LYS A 161 -4.96 -8.95 21.44
C LYS A 161 -6.31 -9.62 21.19
N MET A 162 -7.12 -9.10 20.27
CA MET A 162 -8.40 -9.72 19.91
C MET A 162 -8.22 -11.10 19.29
N TYR A 163 -7.20 -11.24 18.44
CA TYR A 163 -6.84 -12.51 17.80
C TYR A 163 -6.35 -13.53 18.84
N GLY A 164 -5.48 -13.12 19.75
CA GLY A 164 -5.02 -13.95 20.87
C GLY A 164 -6.16 -14.40 21.78
N LYS A 165 -7.11 -13.53 22.12
CA LYS A 165 -8.32 -13.91 22.88
C LYS A 165 -9.19 -14.92 22.13
N ARG A 166 -9.34 -14.78 20.81
CA ARG A 166 -10.08 -15.72 19.97
C ARG A 166 -9.37 -17.07 19.85
N LEU A 167 -8.04 -17.08 19.82
CA LEU A 167 -7.21 -18.28 19.83
C LEU A 167 -7.05 -18.92 21.21
N ASN A 168 -7.26 -18.21 22.32
CA ASN A 168 -7.29 -18.86 23.64
C ASN A 168 -8.55 -19.73 23.86
N GLY A 169 -9.48 -19.76 22.88
CA GLY A 169 -10.48 -20.83 22.72
C GLY A 169 -10.08 -21.96 21.75
N SER A 170 -8.90 -21.87 21.13
CA SER A 170 -8.31 -22.82 20.16
C SER A 170 -6.77 -22.60 20.07
N GLU A 171 -6.06 -23.06 21.09
CA GLU A 171 -4.59 -23.18 21.29
C GLU A 171 -3.58 -22.41 20.38
N ASN A 172 -2.85 -21.48 21.02
CA ASN A 172 -1.37 -21.40 21.12
C ASN A 172 -0.46 -21.68 19.89
N ARG A 173 -0.62 -21.03 18.73
CA ARG A 173 0.41 -21.15 17.64
C ARG A 173 0.92 -19.88 16.96
N LEU A 174 0.36 -18.69 17.19
CA LEU A 174 0.64 -17.54 16.30
C LEU A 174 1.34 -16.32 16.92
N SER A 175 1.43 -16.21 18.24
CA SER A 175 2.10 -15.08 18.92
C SER A 175 3.63 -15.07 18.73
N SER A 176 4.24 -16.18 18.30
CA SER A 176 5.68 -16.27 18.01
C SER A 176 6.08 -15.82 16.59
N PHE A 177 5.12 -15.57 15.69
CA PHE A 177 5.43 -15.30 14.27
C PHE A 177 5.77 -13.83 13.99
N PHE A 178 5.23 -12.89 14.77
CA PHE A 178 5.36 -11.44 14.50
C PHE A 178 6.57 -10.78 15.18
N GLN A 179 7.05 -11.30 16.31
CA GLN A 179 8.06 -10.58 17.11
C GLN A 179 9.52 -10.75 16.63
N ASN A 180 9.87 -11.88 16.00
CA ASN A 180 11.29 -12.22 15.80
C ASN A 180 11.83 -12.02 14.37
N ASN A 181 10.96 -11.75 13.38
CA ASN A 181 11.38 -11.62 11.98
C ASN A 181 11.43 -10.19 11.46
N PHE A 182 10.87 -9.21 12.19
CA PHE A 182 10.79 -7.82 11.75
C PHE A 182 12.15 -7.21 11.39
N PHE A 183 13.13 -7.28 12.30
CA PHE A 183 14.43 -6.63 12.10
C PHE A 183 15.30 -7.33 11.05
N ASN A 184 15.19 -8.66 10.91
CA ASN A 184 15.90 -9.40 9.86
C ASN A 184 15.33 -9.07 8.48
N ILE A 185 14.00 -8.99 8.35
CA ILE A 185 13.31 -8.59 7.12
C ILE A 185 13.68 -7.14 6.75
N LEU A 186 13.73 -6.22 7.71
CA LEU A 186 14.07 -4.82 7.46
C LEU A 186 15.54 -4.66 7.01
N LYS A 187 16.45 -5.45 7.61
CA LYS A 187 17.86 -5.51 7.23
C LYS A 187 18.07 -6.13 5.84
N GLU A 188 17.32 -7.17 5.48
CA GLU A 188 17.34 -7.78 4.14
C GLU A 188 16.73 -6.86 3.08
N ALA A 189 15.60 -6.22 3.38
CA ALA A 189 14.99 -5.24 2.50
C ALA A 189 15.95 -4.06 2.25
N GLY A 190 16.59 -3.55 3.29
CA GLY A 190 17.60 -2.49 3.16
C GLY A 190 18.79 -2.89 2.27
N LYS A 191 19.28 -4.13 2.40
CA LYS A 191 20.34 -4.68 1.53
C LYS A 191 19.88 -4.80 0.07
N SER A 192 18.66 -5.29 -0.18
CA SER A 192 18.12 -5.44 -1.54
C SER A 192 17.92 -4.09 -2.24
N ILE A 193 17.52 -3.06 -1.48
CA ILE A 193 17.36 -1.70 -2.01
C ILE A 193 18.73 -1.09 -2.31
N ARG A 194 19.73 -1.27 -1.43
CA ARG A 194 21.12 -0.85 -1.71
C ARG A 194 21.67 -1.49 -2.98
N TYR A 195 21.51 -2.80 -3.15
CA TYR A 195 21.93 -3.51 -4.36
C TYR A 195 21.23 -2.96 -5.62
N THR A 196 19.93 -2.64 -5.51
CA THR A 196 19.16 -2.04 -6.61
C THR A 196 19.67 -0.62 -6.93
N ILE A 197 19.98 0.19 -5.91
CA ILE A 197 20.52 1.55 -6.07
C ILE A 197 21.93 1.52 -6.68
N GLU A 198 22.80 0.60 -6.25
CA GLU A 198 24.13 0.39 -6.82
C GLU A 198 24.06 -0.04 -8.29
N ASN A 199 23.13 -0.93 -8.65
CA ASN A 199 22.89 -1.31 -10.05
C ASN A 199 22.37 -0.13 -10.90
N ILE A 200 21.55 0.75 -10.32
CA ILE A 200 21.08 1.97 -11.01
C ILE A 200 22.19 3.01 -11.18
N ASN A 201 23.10 3.14 -10.20
CA ASN A 201 24.22 4.06 -10.29
C ASN A 201 25.29 3.55 -11.29
N SER A 202 25.60 2.26 -11.28
CA SER A 202 26.55 1.63 -12.23
C SER A 202 26.07 1.70 -13.69
N THR A 203 24.76 1.64 -13.94
CA THR A 203 24.19 1.81 -15.29
C THR A 203 24.18 3.26 -15.77
N LYS A 204 24.32 4.25 -14.88
CA LYS A 204 24.36 5.69 -15.23
C LYS A 204 25.78 6.22 -15.52
N GLU A 205 26.84 5.62 -14.98
CA GLU A 205 28.24 6.03 -15.32
C GLU A 205 28.70 5.60 -16.73
N GLY A 206 27.97 4.69 -17.39
CA GLY A 206 28.33 4.18 -18.73
C GLY A 206 27.83 4.99 -19.93
N LYS A 207 27.06 6.08 -19.77
CA LYS A 207 26.43 6.80 -20.90
C LYS A 207 27.03 8.18 -21.17
N LYS A 208 28.27 8.20 -21.65
CA LYS A 208 28.80 9.25 -22.55
C LYS A 208 29.58 8.59 -23.68
N LYS A 209 28.88 8.17 -24.74
CA LYS A 209 29.29 8.22 -26.17
C LYS A 209 28.31 7.45 -27.08
N THR A 210 27.80 8.18 -28.08
CA THR A 210 27.38 7.78 -29.45
C THR A 210 26.19 6.83 -29.70
N ASN A 211 25.12 7.45 -30.25
CA ASN A 211 24.22 7.10 -31.37
C ASN A 211 23.60 5.69 -31.58
N ASN A 212 22.26 5.71 -31.57
CA ASN A 212 21.28 4.96 -32.39
C ASN A 212 21.49 3.45 -32.64
N SER A 213 20.81 2.63 -31.85
CA SER A 213 19.82 1.63 -32.31
C SER A 213 19.15 0.97 -31.10
N GLN A 214 17.93 0.49 -31.30
CA GLN A 214 16.92 0.17 -30.28
C GLN A 214 17.35 -0.84 -29.21
N SER A 215 16.83 -0.61 -28.02
CA SER A 215 16.96 -1.39 -26.79
C SER A 215 16.47 -2.85 -26.92
N HIS A 216 17.32 -3.81 -26.56
CA HIS A 216 16.90 -5.04 -25.90
C HIS A 216 17.52 -5.05 -24.50
N VAL A 217 16.72 -4.73 -23.49
CA VAL A 217 17.08 -4.80 -22.06
C VAL A 217 16.30 -5.97 -21.49
N PHE A 218 16.81 -7.21 -21.58
CA PHE A 218 16.34 -8.39 -20.82
C PHE A 218 17.31 -9.59 -20.89
N ASP A 219 18.64 -9.38 -20.90
CA ASP A 219 19.60 -10.50 -20.96
C ASP A 219 19.94 -11.15 -19.60
N ASP A 220 19.39 -10.64 -18.49
CA ASP A 220 19.75 -11.12 -17.14
C ASP A 220 18.73 -12.09 -16.49
N LEU A 221 17.73 -12.56 -17.24
CA LEU A 221 16.85 -13.65 -16.78
C LEU A 221 17.45 -15.01 -17.15
N LYS A 222 18.35 -15.55 -16.30
CA LYS A 222 18.72 -16.98 -16.35
C LYS A 222 17.57 -17.83 -15.82
N MET A 223 16.69 -18.26 -16.72
CA MET A 223 15.69 -19.30 -16.44
C MET A 223 16.38 -20.65 -16.15
N PRO A 224 15.80 -21.51 -15.29
CA PRO A 224 16.31 -22.85 -15.07
C PRO A 224 16.35 -23.64 -16.39
N LYS A 225 17.42 -24.43 -16.57
CA LYS A 225 17.67 -25.23 -17.77
C LYS A 225 16.50 -26.21 -17.95
N ALA A 226 15.74 -26.05 -19.04
CA ALA A 226 14.64 -26.93 -19.36
C ALA A 226 15.14 -28.38 -19.58
N GLU A 227 14.54 -29.34 -18.89
CA GLU A 227 14.66 -30.75 -19.27
C GLU A 227 14.13 -30.94 -20.69
N ILE A 228 14.98 -31.49 -21.55
CA ILE A 228 14.64 -31.78 -22.94
C ILE A 228 13.83 -33.08 -22.94
N VAL A 229 12.50 -32.96 -22.89
CA VAL A 229 11.61 -34.04 -23.32
C VAL A 229 11.56 -34.03 -24.84
N PRO A 230 11.96 -35.11 -25.55
CA PRO A 230 11.93 -35.12 -27.00
C PRO A 230 10.48 -35.08 -27.49
N ARG A 231 10.09 -34.00 -28.17
CA ARG A 231 8.85 -33.93 -28.94
C ARG A 231 9.09 -34.46 -30.36
N PRO A 232 8.21 -35.31 -30.88
CA PRO A 232 8.32 -35.79 -32.25
C PRO A 232 8.08 -34.62 -33.23
N SER A 233 8.91 -34.57 -34.26
CA SER A 233 8.69 -33.73 -35.44
C SER A 233 7.37 -34.07 -36.10
N ASN A 234 6.58 -33.07 -36.50
CA ASN A 234 5.93 -33.01 -37.82
C ASN A 234 4.99 -31.80 -37.98
N GLY A 235 5.16 -31.07 -39.10
CA GLY A 235 4.08 -30.43 -39.86
C GLY A 235 3.53 -29.08 -39.35
N THR A 236 3.96 -28.00 -39.98
CA THR A 236 3.47 -26.62 -39.82
C THR A 236 1.99 -26.40 -40.18
N VAL A 237 1.25 -27.45 -40.58
CA VAL A 237 -0.17 -27.38 -40.99
C VAL A 237 -1.14 -27.48 -39.79
N ASN A 238 -0.70 -27.96 -38.61
CA ASN A 238 -1.60 -28.25 -37.48
C ASN A 238 -1.70 -27.14 -36.41
N LYS A 239 -0.87 -26.09 -36.49
CA LYS A 239 -0.83 -25.04 -35.45
C LYS A 239 -2.07 -24.13 -35.49
N TRP A 240 -2.52 -23.77 -36.70
CA TRP A 240 -3.69 -22.93 -36.90
C TRP A 240 -4.99 -23.65 -36.57
N LYS A 241 -5.14 -24.91 -36.99
CA LYS A 241 -6.33 -25.71 -36.65
C LYS A 241 -6.45 -25.95 -35.14
N LYS A 242 -5.31 -26.14 -34.46
CA LYS A 242 -5.30 -26.30 -33.00
C LYS A 242 -5.60 -24.99 -32.27
N ALA A 243 -5.02 -23.87 -32.71
CA ALA A 243 -5.33 -22.55 -32.15
C ALA A 243 -6.80 -22.17 -32.37
N TRP A 244 -7.31 -22.39 -33.57
CA TRP A 244 -8.71 -22.15 -33.92
C TRP A 244 -9.67 -22.99 -33.07
N ASN A 245 -9.40 -24.29 -32.91
CA ASN A 245 -10.23 -25.16 -32.09
C ASN A 245 -10.22 -24.73 -30.61
N THR A 246 -9.09 -24.25 -30.10
CA THR A 246 -9.01 -23.72 -28.72
C THR A 246 -9.85 -22.45 -28.55
N GLU A 247 -9.72 -21.48 -29.46
CA GLU A 247 -10.47 -20.23 -29.38
C GLU A 247 -11.98 -20.45 -29.56
N VAL A 248 -12.38 -21.32 -30.49
CA VAL A 248 -13.79 -21.67 -30.69
C VAL A 248 -14.38 -22.36 -29.46
N ASN A 249 -13.61 -23.23 -28.79
CA ASN A 249 -14.10 -23.90 -27.59
C ASN A 249 -14.31 -22.91 -26.42
N ASN A 250 -13.40 -21.95 -26.27
CA ASN A 250 -13.55 -20.88 -25.26
C ASN A 250 -14.78 -20.00 -25.54
N VAL A 251 -15.02 -19.66 -26.80
CA VAL A 251 -16.21 -18.89 -27.21
C VAL A 251 -17.49 -19.68 -26.95
N LEU A 252 -17.50 -20.98 -27.26
CA LEU A 252 -18.66 -21.84 -27.06
C LEU A 252 -18.98 -22.04 -25.57
N GLU A 253 -17.96 -22.08 -24.72
CA GLU A 253 -18.11 -22.12 -23.27
C GLU A 253 -18.69 -20.81 -22.72
N ALA A 254 -18.26 -19.66 -23.24
CA ALA A 254 -18.85 -18.36 -22.91
C ALA A 254 -20.33 -18.27 -23.33
N PHE A 255 -20.68 -18.73 -24.53
CA PHE A 255 -22.08 -18.80 -24.97
C PHE A 255 -22.91 -19.76 -24.13
N ARG A 256 -22.34 -20.91 -23.73
CA ARG A 256 -23.00 -21.86 -22.82
C ARG A 256 -23.29 -21.24 -21.46
N PHE A 257 -22.37 -20.44 -20.93
CA PHE A 257 -22.57 -19.69 -19.69
C PHE A 257 -23.70 -18.66 -19.82
N ILE A 258 -23.71 -17.87 -20.90
CA ILE A 258 -24.77 -16.88 -21.17
C ILE A 258 -26.13 -17.56 -21.29
N TYR A 259 -26.20 -18.66 -22.04
CA TYR A 259 -27.44 -19.41 -22.24
C TYR A 259 -27.98 -19.98 -20.92
N ARG A 260 -27.09 -20.55 -20.09
CA ARG A 260 -27.46 -21.06 -18.77
C ARG A 260 -27.94 -19.93 -17.84
N SER A 261 -27.29 -18.78 -17.89
CA SER A 261 -27.73 -17.59 -17.15
C SER A 261 -29.12 -17.11 -17.57
N TYR A 262 -29.45 -17.13 -18.87
CA TYR A 262 -30.78 -16.76 -19.38
C TYR A 262 -31.89 -17.75 -19.00
N LEU A 263 -31.57 -19.04 -18.85
CA LEU A 263 -32.52 -20.05 -18.41
C LEU A 263 -32.72 -20.05 -16.88
N ASP A 264 -31.67 -19.79 -16.10
CA ASP A 264 -31.75 -19.76 -14.63
C ASP A 264 -32.40 -18.47 -14.09
N LEU A 265 -32.32 -17.37 -14.85
CA LEU A 265 -32.87 -16.06 -14.48
C LEU A 265 -34.39 -16.06 -14.22
N PRO A 266 -35.28 -16.60 -15.08
CA PRO A 266 -36.71 -16.63 -14.81
C PRO A 266 -37.07 -17.45 -13.56
N ARG A 267 -36.34 -18.53 -13.28
CA ARG A 267 -36.53 -19.34 -12.07
C ARG A 267 -36.18 -18.54 -10.80
N ASN A 268 -35.03 -17.87 -10.80
CA ASN A 268 -34.60 -17.05 -9.66
C ASN A 268 -35.53 -15.84 -9.45
N ILE A 269 -36.02 -15.23 -10.53
CA ILE A 269 -37.00 -14.14 -10.46
C ILE A 269 -38.32 -14.64 -9.89
N TRP A 270 -38.78 -15.83 -10.27
CA TRP A 270 -39.99 -16.44 -9.73
C TRP A 270 -39.89 -16.69 -8.22
N GLU A 271 -38.77 -17.24 -7.74
CA GLU A 271 -38.53 -17.47 -6.32
C GLU A 271 -38.49 -16.16 -5.51
N LEU A 272 -37.83 -15.11 -6.05
CA LEU A 272 -37.81 -13.79 -5.43
C LEU A 272 -39.18 -13.10 -5.43
N SER A 273 -39.93 -13.28 -6.52
CA SER A 273 -41.29 -12.75 -6.66
C SER A 273 -42.22 -13.40 -5.63
N LEU A 274 -42.20 -14.73 -5.51
CA LEU A 274 -42.98 -15.46 -4.51
C LEU A 274 -42.64 -15.01 -3.08
N MET A 275 -41.36 -14.81 -2.75
CA MET A 275 -40.98 -14.28 -1.44
C MET A 275 -41.54 -12.87 -1.20
N LYS A 276 -41.50 -11.98 -2.20
CA LYS A 276 -42.08 -10.62 -2.08
C LYS A 276 -43.60 -10.65 -1.96
N VAL A 277 -44.27 -11.48 -2.73
CA VAL A 277 -45.74 -11.64 -2.67
C VAL A 277 -46.15 -12.20 -1.31
N TYR A 278 -45.44 -13.20 -0.80
CA TYR A 278 -45.66 -13.75 0.54
C TYR A 278 -45.45 -12.70 1.65
N LYS A 279 -44.37 -11.90 1.56
CA LYS A 279 -44.15 -10.77 2.48
C LYS A 279 -45.28 -9.73 2.40
N PHE A 280 -45.72 -9.39 1.19
CA PHE A 280 -46.78 -8.42 0.98
C PHE A 280 -48.13 -8.94 1.51
N TRP A 281 -48.41 -10.22 1.32
CA TRP A 281 -49.60 -10.89 1.80
C TRP A 281 -49.65 -10.96 3.33
N ASN A 282 -48.53 -11.34 3.97
CA ASN A 282 -48.43 -11.34 5.43
C ASN A 282 -48.53 -9.94 6.04
N LYS A 283 -48.01 -8.92 5.34
CA LYS A 283 -48.20 -7.51 5.70
C LYS A 283 -49.67 -7.09 5.59
N PHE A 284 -50.38 -7.56 4.56
CA PHE A 284 -51.79 -7.24 4.33
C PHE A 284 -52.72 -7.89 5.37
N ILE A 285 -52.42 -9.11 5.83
CA ILE A 285 -53.20 -9.82 6.86
C ILE A 285 -52.89 -9.32 8.29
N GLY A 286 -51.86 -8.47 8.46
CA GLY A 286 -51.60 -7.78 9.74
C GLY A 286 -50.99 -8.66 10.83
N VAL A 287 -50.24 -9.69 10.47
CA VAL A 287 -49.50 -10.52 11.45
C VAL A 287 -48.33 -9.69 12.01
N ALA A 288 -48.31 -9.48 13.33
CA ALA A 288 -47.20 -8.82 14.04
C ALA A 288 -45.96 -9.76 14.10
N ASP A 289 -44.75 -9.19 14.04
CA ASP A 289 -43.44 -9.88 14.17
C ASP A 289 -42.92 -10.77 13.00
N TYR A 290 -43.15 -10.40 11.74
CA TYR A 290 -42.49 -11.09 10.60
C TYR A 290 -41.12 -10.50 10.20
N VAL A 291 -40.66 -9.44 10.86
CA VAL A 291 -39.40 -8.73 10.52
C VAL A 291 -38.34 -9.02 11.59
N SER A 292 -37.72 -10.20 11.51
CA SER A 292 -36.35 -10.40 11.97
C SER A 292 -35.44 -10.28 10.76
N GLU A 293 -35.08 -9.04 10.42
CA GLU A 293 -34.08 -8.77 9.38
C GLU A 293 -32.69 -9.02 9.97
N GLU A 294 -32.36 -10.30 10.18
CA GLU A 294 -30.98 -10.71 10.33
C GLU A 294 -30.36 -10.57 8.94
N THR A 295 -29.53 -9.55 8.77
CA THR A 295 -28.75 -9.26 7.58
C THR A 295 -27.89 -10.47 7.23
N ARG A 296 -28.44 -11.41 6.44
CA ARG A 296 -27.65 -12.47 5.83
C ARG A 296 -26.54 -11.79 5.05
N GLU A 297 -25.30 -12.09 5.46
CA GLU A 297 -24.07 -11.60 4.86
C GLU A 297 -24.13 -11.67 3.32
N PRO A 298 -23.52 -10.72 2.60
CA PRO A 298 -23.50 -10.76 1.15
C PRO A 298 -22.94 -12.11 0.68
N ILE A 299 -23.68 -12.76 -0.23
CA ILE A 299 -23.35 -14.07 -0.81
C ILE A 299 -21.91 -14.03 -1.33
N SER A 300 -20.98 -14.52 -0.53
CA SER A 300 -19.59 -14.71 -0.95
C SER A 300 -19.52 -16.01 -1.71
N TYR A 301 -19.24 -15.93 -3.00
CA TYR A 301 -18.89 -17.12 -3.79
C TYR A 301 -17.54 -17.61 -3.28
N LYS A 302 -17.52 -18.72 -2.51
CA LYS A 302 -16.30 -19.49 -2.30
C LYS A 302 -15.97 -20.19 -3.61
N LEU A 303 -14.89 -19.76 -4.26
CA LEU A 303 -14.25 -20.54 -5.30
C LEU A 303 -13.46 -21.65 -4.60
N ASP A 304 -13.99 -22.86 -4.63
CA ASP A 304 -13.20 -24.06 -4.31
C ASP A 304 -12.19 -24.26 -5.43
N ILE A 305 -10.92 -23.98 -5.14
CA ILE A 305 -9.79 -24.36 -5.97
C ILE A 305 -9.18 -25.58 -5.28
N GLN A 306 -9.49 -26.76 -5.81
CA GLN A 306 -8.69 -27.97 -5.61
C GLN A 306 -7.42 -27.90 -6.44
#